data_AF-A0A0P8Z1T7-F1
#
_entry.id   AF-A0A0P8Z1T7-F1
#
_cell.length_a   1.000
_cell.length_b   1.000
_cell.length_c   1.000
_cell.angle_alpha   90.00
_cell.angle_beta   90.00
_cell.angle_gamma   90.00
#
_symmetry.space_group_name_H-M   'P 1'
#
loop_
_entity.id
_entity.type
_entity.pdbx_description
1 polymer ?
#
loop_
_entity_poly.entity_id
_entity_poly.type
_entity_poly.pdbx_seq_one_letter_code
_entity_poly.pdbx_strand_id
1 'polypeptide(L)'
;MLNWKDFFKYKALYNLFTESDTFEIVLTSDNYIYKIDNTASFTIPNFSIDMLGIDIDFKGSNIKEKIAEQILKQLQDNRENRNLFDFDYDYKQISEKYGKEYLKYYLQPFHDIQDIKKDYIDDFLNTLCYIYPDFLGEYYRQYIDIIKLRAREYLKNKN
;
A
#
# COMPACT_ATOMS: atom_id res chain seq x y z
N MET A 1 24.59 -0.30 -17.30
CA MET A 1 24.65 -0.50 -15.84
C MET A 1 23.23 -0.75 -15.35
N LEU A 2 22.95 -1.92 -14.77
CA LEU A 2 21.61 -2.35 -14.32
C LEU A 2 21.09 -1.44 -13.21
N ASN A 3 19.86 -0.92 -13.32
CA ASN A 3 19.29 0.02 -12.34
C ASN A 3 18.76 -0.67 -11.06
N TRP A 4 19.68 -1.29 -10.31
CA TRP A 4 19.37 -1.96 -9.04
C TRP A 4 18.83 -1.01 -7.98
N LYS A 5 19.18 0.27 -8.02
CA LYS A 5 18.71 1.26 -7.03
C LYS A 5 17.19 1.40 -7.10
N ASP A 6 16.66 1.59 -8.29
CA ASP A 6 15.23 1.77 -8.47
C ASP A 6 14.49 0.45 -8.31
N PHE A 7 15.07 -0.68 -8.76
CA PHE A 7 14.54 -2.03 -8.46
C PHE A 7 14.19 -2.19 -6.97
N PHE A 8 15.12 -1.88 -6.08
CA PHE A 8 14.90 -2.10 -4.64
C PHE A 8 13.93 -1.09 -4.03
N LYS A 9 13.87 0.15 -4.54
CA LYS A 9 12.85 1.12 -4.13
C LYS A 9 11.46 0.64 -4.53
N TYR A 10 11.27 0.19 -5.76
CA TYR A 10 9.98 -0.30 -6.21
C TYR A 10 9.56 -1.57 -5.49
N LYS A 11 10.50 -2.50 -5.24
CA LYS A 11 10.23 -3.68 -4.43
C LYS A 11 9.79 -3.32 -3.00
N ALA A 12 10.39 -2.29 -2.41
CA ALA A 12 9.94 -1.78 -1.12
C ALA A 12 8.53 -1.18 -1.17
N LEU A 13 8.21 -0.40 -2.21
CA LEU A 13 6.85 0.13 -2.41
C LEU A 13 5.83 -1.01 -2.57
N TYR A 14 6.14 -2.01 -3.39
CA TYR A 14 5.31 -3.19 -3.59
C TYR A 14 4.95 -3.87 -2.27
N ASN A 15 5.94 -4.05 -1.39
CA ASN A 15 5.73 -4.64 -0.08
C ASN A 15 4.97 -3.71 0.89
N LEU A 16 5.27 -2.41 0.89
CA LEU A 16 4.61 -1.42 1.76
C LEU A 16 3.12 -1.30 1.47
N PHE A 17 2.74 -1.44 0.19
CA PHE A 17 1.36 -1.29 -0.27
C PHE A 17 0.65 -2.62 -0.51
N THR A 18 1.26 -3.76 -0.11
CA THR A 18 0.68 -5.10 -0.29
C THR A 18 0.17 -5.34 -1.72
N GLU A 19 0.87 -4.78 -2.70
CA GLU A 19 0.50 -4.93 -4.10
C GLU A 19 0.49 -6.43 -4.43
N SER A 20 -0.52 -6.86 -5.16
CA SER A 20 -0.73 -8.29 -5.48
C SER A 20 -0.50 -8.61 -6.96
N ASP A 21 -0.33 -7.57 -7.77
CA ASP A 21 -0.04 -7.70 -9.19
C ASP A 21 1.44 -8.04 -9.45
N THR A 22 1.76 -8.61 -10.59
CA THR A 22 3.17 -8.97 -10.85
C THR A 22 4.01 -7.71 -11.06
N PHE A 23 5.01 -7.52 -10.20
CA PHE A 23 6.03 -6.50 -10.39
C PHE A 23 7.09 -6.97 -11.39
N GLU A 24 7.06 -6.43 -12.60
CA GLU A 24 8.05 -6.68 -13.64
C GLU A 24 8.90 -5.44 -13.91
N ILE A 25 10.20 -5.58 -13.70
CA ILE A 25 11.16 -4.52 -13.97
C ILE A 25 12.27 -5.06 -14.86
N VAL A 26 12.49 -4.42 -16.01
CA VAL A 26 13.68 -4.71 -16.80
C VAL A 26 14.79 -3.79 -16.31
N LEU A 27 15.83 -4.39 -15.75
CA LEU A 27 17.05 -3.69 -15.38
C LEU A 27 17.78 -3.31 -16.67
N THR A 28 17.47 -2.19 -17.30
CA THR A 28 18.20 -1.72 -18.50
C THR A 28 18.94 -0.41 -18.23
N SER A 29 19.92 -0.13 -19.09
CA SER A 29 20.69 1.12 -19.11
C SER A 29 20.29 2.05 -20.27
N ASP A 30 19.20 1.74 -20.94
CA ASP A 30 18.98 2.12 -22.35
C ASP A 30 17.48 2.28 -22.71
N ASN A 31 16.71 2.84 -21.78
CA ASN A 31 15.41 3.49 -22.00
C ASN A 31 14.21 2.58 -22.40
N TYR A 32 13.49 2.11 -21.35
CA TYR A 32 12.09 1.57 -21.31
C TYR A 32 11.94 0.04 -21.59
N ILE A 33 10.91 -0.72 -21.14
CA ILE A 33 9.56 -0.44 -20.63
C ILE A 33 9.34 -1.11 -19.26
N TYR A 34 8.58 -0.42 -18.40
CA TYR A 34 8.11 -0.87 -17.10
C TYR A 34 6.58 -0.93 -17.16
N LYS A 35 5.97 -2.11 -16.92
CA LYS A 35 4.52 -2.19 -16.66
C LYS A 35 4.37 -2.28 -15.15
N ILE A 36 3.98 -1.16 -14.54
CA ILE A 36 3.36 -1.21 -13.22
C ILE A 36 1.88 -1.32 -13.51
N ASP A 37 1.33 -2.51 -13.32
CA ASP A 37 -0.10 -2.71 -13.34
C ASP A 37 -0.63 -2.31 -11.98
N ASN A 38 -1.18 -1.10 -11.90
CA ASN A 38 -1.78 -0.58 -10.67
C ASN A 38 -3.30 -0.78 -10.71
N THR A 39 -3.82 -1.63 -11.60
CA THR A 39 -5.26 -1.78 -11.79
C THR A 39 -5.94 -2.46 -10.60
N ALA A 40 -5.20 -3.17 -9.76
CA ALA A 40 -5.62 -3.52 -8.41
C ALA A 40 -5.40 -2.35 -7.43
N SER A 41 -5.97 -1.17 -7.71
CA SER A 41 -5.72 0.05 -6.91
C SER A 41 -6.32 0.00 -5.50
N PHE A 42 -7.07 -1.05 -5.17
CA PHE A 42 -7.71 -1.21 -3.88
C PHE A 42 -7.22 -2.50 -3.21
N THR A 43 -6.64 -2.35 -2.02
CA THR A 43 -6.54 -3.44 -1.04
C THR A 43 -7.91 -3.95 -0.57
N ILE A 44 -8.98 -3.34 -1.06
CA ILE A 44 -10.37 -3.75 -0.88
C ILE A 44 -10.75 -4.66 -2.05
N PRO A 45 -11.22 -5.89 -1.80
CA PRO A 45 -11.67 -6.79 -2.86
C PRO A 45 -12.78 -6.18 -3.72
N ASN A 46 -12.75 -6.42 -5.04
CA ASN A 46 -13.77 -5.94 -5.98
C ASN A 46 -15.20 -6.29 -5.55
N PHE A 47 -15.42 -7.50 -5.03
CA PHE A 47 -16.74 -7.90 -4.51
C PHE A 47 -17.27 -6.95 -3.43
N SER A 48 -16.41 -6.50 -2.51
CA SER A 48 -16.80 -5.54 -1.48
C SER A 48 -17.10 -4.17 -2.09
N ILE A 49 -16.37 -3.78 -3.15
CA ILE A 49 -16.62 -2.53 -3.87
C ILE A 49 -17.95 -2.58 -4.63
N ASP A 50 -18.24 -3.68 -5.33
CA ASP A 50 -19.48 -3.88 -6.07
C ASP A 50 -20.71 -3.75 -5.15
N MET A 51 -20.63 -4.27 -3.92
CA MET A 51 -21.71 -4.18 -2.94
C MET A 51 -21.98 -2.74 -2.44
N LEU A 52 -21.04 -1.81 -2.57
CA LEU A 52 -21.27 -0.40 -2.23
C LEU A 52 -22.18 0.32 -3.22
N GLY A 53 -22.36 -0.24 -4.41
CA GLY A 53 -23.35 0.21 -5.39
C GLY A 53 -24.78 -0.19 -5.03
N ILE A 54 -24.97 -1.07 -4.04
CA ILE A 54 -26.28 -1.56 -3.61
C ILE A 54 -26.84 -0.62 -2.53
N ASP A 55 -27.48 0.47 -2.98
CA ASP A 55 -28.18 1.41 -2.10
C ASP A 55 -29.61 0.91 -1.80
N ILE A 56 -29.70 -0.12 -0.96
CA ILE A 56 -30.96 -0.76 -0.57
C ILE A 56 -31.04 -0.81 0.95
N ASP A 57 -32.18 -0.39 1.50
CA ASP A 57 -32.52 -0.61 2.90
C ASP A 57 -33.12 -2.00 3.08
N PHE A 58 -32.50 -2.80 3.96
CA PHE A 58 -32.98 -4.12 4.31
C PHE A 58 -33.08 -4.26 5.83
N LYS A 59 -34.29 -4.57 6.32
CA LYS A 59 -34.58 -4.73 7.77
C LYS A 59 -34.12 -3.54 8.63
N GLY A 60 -34.25 -2.32 8.11
CA GLY A 60 -33.88 -1.09 8.84
C GLY A 60 -32.38 -0.80 8.87
N SER A 61 -31.60 -1.39 7.96
CA SER A 61 -30.19 -1.05 7.76
C SER A 61 -29.89 -0.89 6.28
N ASN A 62 -29.13 0.13 5.92
CA ASN A 62 -28.67 0.33 4.57
C ASN A 62 -27.49 -0.64 4.29
N ILE A 63 -27.57 -1.39 3.19
CA ILE A 63 -26.56 -2.41 2.85
C ILE A 63 -25.20 -1.76 2.59
N LYS A 64 -25.15 -0.65 1.85
CA LYS A 64 -23.92 0.08 1.55
C LYS A 64 -23.22 0.56 2.83
N GLU A 65 -23.97 1.12 3.79
CA GLU A 65 -23.40 1.53 5.09
C GLU A 65 -22.81 0.34 5.86
N LYS A 66 -23.50 -0.80 5.89
CA LYS A 66 -23.03 -2.01 6.57
C LYS A 66 -21.74 -2.55 5.95
N ILE A 67 -21.62 -2.51 4.62
CA ILE A 67 -20.41 -2.94 3.91
C ILE A 67 -19.26 -1.97 4.19
N ALA A 68 -19.51 -0.65 4.17
CA ALA A 68 -18.50 0.34 4.53
C ALA A 68 -17.97 0.15 5.96
N GLU A 69 -18.85 -0.09 6.94
CA GLU A 69 -18.49 -0.43 8.32
C GLU A 69 -17.61 -1.69 8.39
N GLN A 70 -17.97 -2.74 7.64
CA GLN A 70 -17.22 -3.99 7.61
C GLN A 70 -15.82 -3.81 7.01
N ILE A 71 -15.69 -3.05 5.92
CA ILE A 71 -14.40 -2.75 5.28
C ILE A 71 -13.48 -2.01 6.27
N LEU A 72 -13.99 -0.99 6.95
CA LEU A 72 -13.22 -0.23 7.95
C LEU A 72 -12.84 -1.09 9.15
N LYS A 73 -13.75 -1.96 9.61
CA LYS A 73 -13.45 -2.90 10.69
C LYS A 73 -12.35 -3.87 10.29
N GLN A 74 -12.43 -4.45 9.10
CA GLN A 74 -11.40 -5.37 8.59
C GLN A 74 -10.04 -4.69 8.48
N LEU A 75 -9.99 -3.41 8.09
CA LEU A 75 -8.75 -2.63 8.09
C LEU A 75 -8.16 -2.48 9.50
N GLN A 76 -8.99 -2.24 10.52
CA GLN A 76 -8.54 -2.18 11.92
C GLN A 76 -8.07 -3.55 12.42
N ASP A 77 -8.78 -4.63 12.11
CA ASP A 77 -8.35 -5.99 12.47
C ASP A 77 -6.99 -6.33 11.81
N ASN A 78 -6.81 -5.93 10.55
CA ASN A 78 -5.55 -6.04 9.82
C ASN A 78 -4.44 -5.17 10.43
N ARG A 79 -4.77 -3.98 10.94
CA ARG A 79 -3.83 -3.15 11.69
C ARG A 79 -3.33 -3.85 12.94
N GLU A 80 -4.17 -4.62 13.63
CA GLU A 80 -3.75 -5.36 14.82
C GLU A 80 -2.93 -6.61 14.45
N ASN A 81 -3.30 -7.28 13.36
CA ASN A 81 -2.64 -8.47 12.86
C ASN A 81 -1.33 -8.13 12.12
N ARG A 82 -0.21 -8.14 12.86
CA ARG A 82 1.14 -7.75 12.37
C ARG A 82 1.69 -8.61 11.22
N ASN A 83 1.02 -9.70 10.85
CA ASN A 83 1.52 -10.69 9.90
C ASN A 83 1.38 -10.29 8.42
N LEU A 84 0.79 -9.14 8.10
CA LEU A 84 0.56 -8.71 6.72
C LEU A 84 1.85 -8.29 5.98
N PHE A 85 2.94 -8.06 6.70
CA PHE A 85 4.15 -7.47 6.15
C PHE A 85 5.40 -8.26 6.57
N ASP A 86 5.85 -9.19 5.73
CA ASP A 86 7.17 -9.83 5.91
C ASP A 86 8.25 -9.03 5.17
N PHE A 87 8.63 -7.90 5.77
CA PHE A 87 9.72 -7.08 5.25
C PHE A 87 11.11 -7.72 5.45
N ASP A 88 11.22 -8.64 6.41
CA ASP A 88 12.48 -9.27 6.82
C ASP A 88 12.96 -10.29 5.80
N TYR A 89 12.04 -11.04 5.20
CA TYR A 89 12.36 -11.95 4.10
C TYR A 89 13.12 -11.22 2.98
N ASP A 90 12.56 -10.13 2.49
CA ASP A 90 13.17 -9.39 1.39
C ASP A 90 14.44 -8.65 1.79
N TYR A 91 14.49 -8.09 3.00
CA TYR A 91 15.71 -7.51 3.54
C TYR A 91 16.87 -8.52 3.56
N LYS A 92 16.59 -9.75 4.02
CA LYS A 92 17.57 -10.84 4.05
C LYS A 92 17.98 -11.25 2.63
N GLN A 93 17.01 -11.47 1.74
CA GLN A 93 17.29 -11.82 0.34
C GLN A 93 18.15 -10.77 -0.37
N ILE A 94 17.88 -9.48 -0.12
CA ILE A 94 18.66 -8.37 -0.68
C ILE A 94 20.11 -8.43 -0.18
N SER A 95 20.28 -8.54 1.14
CA SER A 95 21.60 -8.63 1.75
C SER A 95 22.42 -9.84 1.28
N GLU A 96 21.79 -11.00 1.12
CA GLU A 96 22.47 -12.26 0.81
C GLU A 96 22.78 -12.40 -0.69
N LYS A 97 21.85 -12.00 -1.56
CA LYS A 97 21.94 -12.24 -3.01
C LYS A 97 22.53 -11.06 -3.79
N TYR A 98 22.29 -9.84 -3.35
CA TYR A 98 22.66 -8.64 -4.12
C TYR A 98 23.71 -7.78 -3.40
N GLY A 99 23.76 -7.82 -2.08
CA GLY A 99 24.76 -7.10 -1.27
C GLY A 99 24.13 -6.05 -0.35
N LYS A 100 24.81 -5.81 0.79
CA LYS A 100 24.31 -4.88 1.83
C LYS A 100 24.23 -3.43 1.36
N GLU A 101 25.02 -3.05 0.37
CA GLU A 101 25.03 -1.69 -0.20
C GLU A 101 23.70 -1.31 -0.84
N TYR A 102 22.85 -2.29 -1.18
CA TYR A 102 21.54 -2.06 -1.77
C TYR A 102 20.41 -1.89 -0.76
N LEU A 103 20.63 -2.28 0.51
CA LEU A 103 19.64 -2.15 1.57
C LEU A 103 19.20 -0.70 1.79
N LYS A 104 20.11 0.26 1.61
CA LYS A 104 19.76 1.69 1.69
C LYS A 104 18.71 2.12 0.67
N TYR A 105 18.68 1.52 -0.51
CA TYR A 105 17.67 1.83 -1.52
C TYR A 105 16.34 1.14 -1.21
N TYR A 106 16.39 -0.08 -0.67
CA TYR A 106 15.20 -0.77 -0.18
C TYR A 106 14.56 -0.06 1.03
N LEU A 107 15.36 0.44 1.96
CA LEU A 107 14.85 1.15 3.13
C LEU A 107 14.39 2.58 2.82
N GLN A 108 14.82 3.17 1.71
CA GLN A 108 14.51 4.57 1.38
C GLN A 108 12.99 4.85 1.36
N PRO A 109 12.13 4.06 0.69
CA PRO A 109 10.68 4.30 0.72
C PRO A 109 10.05 4.20 2.12
N PHE A 110 10.62 3.41 3.03
CA PHE A 110 10.17 3.33 4.42
C PHE A 110 10.41 4.64 5.17
N HIS A 111 11.48 5.37 4.81
CA HIS A 111 11.74 6.72 5.28
C HIS A 111 10.84 7.74 4.56
N ASP A 112 10.80 7.70 3.23
CA ASP A 112 10.07 8.68 2.40
C ASP A 112 8.58 8.74 2.76
N ILE A 113 7.95 7.59 3.06
CA ILE A 113 6.53 7.57 3.43
C ILE A 113 6.25 8.37 4.71
N GLN A 114 7.22 8.52 5.62
CA GLN A 114 7.06 9.30 6.84
C GLN A 114 6.94 10.80 6.55
N ASP A 115 7.60 11.26 5.49
CA ASP A 115 7.69 12.67 5.10
C ASP A 115 6.52 13.13 4.22
N ILE A 116 5.66 12.20 3.79
CA ILE A 116 4.43 12.55 3.07
C ILE A 116 3.53 13.36 4.00
N LYS A 117 3.36 14.63 3.66
CA LYS A 117 2.57 15.56 4.45
C LYS A 117 1.08 15.20 4.45
N LYS A 118 0.42 15.53 5.55
CA LYS A 118 -1.01 15.23 5.74
C LYS A 118 -1.90 15.99 4.74
N ASP A 119 -1.59 17.25 4.47
CA ASP A 119 -2.31 18.09 3.50
C ASP A 119 -2.29 17.48 2.09
N TYR A 120 -1.14 16.97 1.65
CA TYR A 120 -1.03 16.26 0.37
C TYR A 120 -1.92 15.01 0.30
N ILE A 121 -1.97 14.22 1.38
CA ILE A 121 -2.84 13.05 1.48
C ILE A 121 -4.31 13.49 1.44
N ASP A 122 -4.67 14.51 2.20
CA ASP A 122 -6.04 15.03 2.26
C ASP A 122 -6.52 15.53 0.90
N ASP A 123 -5.70 16.29 0.18
CA ASP A 123 -6.03 16.80 -1.16
C ASP A 123 -6.23 15.67 -2.17
N PHE A 124 -5.37 14.65 -2.14
CA PHE A 124 -5.50 13.46 -2.99
C PHE A 124 -6.78 12.68 -2.68
N LEU A 125 -7.06 12.43 -1.40
CA LEU A 125 -8.24 11.67 -0.98
C LEU A 125 -9.54 12.42 -1.24
N ASN A 126 -9.57 13.74 -1.01
CA ASN A 126 -10.71 14.59 -1.37
C ASN A 126 -10.97 14.53 -2.88
N THR A 127 -9.92 14.46 -3.69
CA THR A 127 -10.05 14.28 -5.14
C THR A 127 -10.67 12.93 -5.49
N LEU A 128 -10.27 11.84 -4.80
CA LEU A 128 -10.87 10.52 -4.97
C LEU A 128 -12.35 10.49 -4.59
N CYS A 129 -12.76 11.21 -3.55
CA CYS A 129 -14.16 11.28 -3.10
C CYS A 129 -15.10 11.97 -4.11
N TYR A 130 -14.60 12.66 -5.14
CA TYR A 130 -15.46 13.09 -6.25
C TYR A 130 -15.94 11.93 -7.12
N ILE A 131 -15.21 10.82 -7.12
CA ILE A 131 -15.44 9.65 -7.98
C ILE A 131 -15.97 8.47 -7.16
N TYR A 132 -15.53 8.36 -5.91
CA TYR A 132 -15.79 7.25 -5.01
C TYR A 132 -16.54 7.69 -3.75
N PRO A 133 -17.32 6.81 -3.08
CA PRO A 133 -17.97 7.14 -1.82
C PRO A 133 -17.01 7.63 -0.72
N ASP A 134 -17.45 8.58 0.11
CA ASP A 134 -16.63 9.24 1.15
C ASP A 134 -15.88 8.28 2.09
N PHE A 135 -16.48 7.13 2.42
CA PHE A 135 -15.83 6.15 3.30
C PHE A 135 -14.52 5.60 2.71
N LEU A 136 -14.33 5.61 1.38
CA LEU A 136 -13.06 5.22 0.75
C LEU A 136 -11.94 6.20 1.08
N GLY A 137 -12.26 7.50 1.15
CA GLY A 137 -11.31 8.50 1.64
C GLY A 137 -10.87 8.19 3.08
N GLU A 138 -11.82 7.85 3.95
CA GLU A 138 -11.51 7.46 5.33
C GLU A 138 -10.69 6.16 5.40
N TYR A 139 -11.04 5.16 4.58
CA TYR A 139 -10.29 3.92 4.49
C TYR A 139 -8.82 4.17 4.12
N TYR A 140 -8.55 4.91 3.06
CA TYR A 140 -7.17 5.14 2.61
C TYR A 140 -6.38 6.03 3.57
N ARG A 141 -7.03 6.98 4.23
CA ARG A 141 -6.42 7.75 5.32
C ARG A 141 -5.90 6.82 6.41
N GLN A 142 -6.76 5.93 6.91
CA GLN A 142 -6.38 4.94 7.93
C GLN A 142 -5.31 3.97 7.41
N TYR A 143 -5.44 3.51 6.16
CA TYR A 143 -4.48 2.58 5.54
C TYR A 143 -3.08 3.20 5.43
N ILE A 144 -2.96 4.45 4.95
CA ILE A 144 -1.67 5.16 4.87
C ILE A 144 -1.07 5.35 6.27
N ASP A 145 -1.89 5.69 7.28
CA ASP A 145 -1.42 5.82 8.66
C ASP A 145 -0.89 4.48 9.22
N ILE A 146 -1.54 3.37 8.87
CA ILE A 146 -1.08 2.02 9.22
C ILE A 146 0.27 1.74 8.56
N ILE A 147 0.43 2.00 7.25
CA ILE A 147 1.70 1.77 6.55
C ILE A 147 2.80 2.65 7.17
N LYS A 148 2.54 3.93 7.43
CA LYS A 148 3.50 4.83 8.10
C LYS A 148 3.94 4.27 9.44
N LEU A 149 3.00 3.79 10.26
CA LEU A 149 3.30 3.18 11.55
C LEU A 149 4.18 1.93 11.38
N ARG A 150 3.81 1.02 10.46
CA ARG A 150 4.56 -0.21 10.19
C ARG A 150 5.97 0.04 9.69
N ALA A 151 6.11 0.95 8.73
CA ALA A 151 7.41 1.35 8.22
C ALA A 151 8.30 1.92 9.33
N ARG A 152 7.74 2.75 10.22
CA ARG A 152 8.46 3.30 11.37
C ARG A 152 8.85 2.23 12.38
N GLU A 153 7.96 1.31 12.72
CA GLU A 153 8.26 0.17 13.60
C GLU A 153 9.37 -0.69 13.01
N TYR A 154 9.33 -0.96 11.70
CA TYR A 154 10.33 -1.75 11.00
C TYR A 154 11.70 -1.07 11.03
N LEU A 155 11.78 0.22 10.68
CA LEU A 155 13.02 0.99 10.68
C LEU A 155 13.70 1.04 12.06
N LYS A 156 12.94 1.10 13.16
CA LYS A 156 13.50 1.05 14.53
C LYS A 156 14.31 -0.22 14.79
N ASN A 157 13.95 -1.33 14.16
CA ASN A 157 14.62 -2.62 14.31
C ASN A 157 15.75 -2.84 13.29
N LYS A 158 16.00 -1.86 12.41
CA LYS A 158 17.02 -1.92 11.33
C LYS A 158 18.11 -0.85 11.44
N ASN A 159 18.05 -0.02 12.49
CA ASN A 159 19.13 0.90 12.88
C ASN A 159 20.23 0.18 13.66
#